data_AF-A0A8J3Z128-F1
#
_entry.id   AF-A0A8J3Z128-F1
#
_cell.length_a   1.000
_cell.length_b   1.000
_cell.length_c   1.000
_cell.angle_alpha   90.00
_cell.angle_beta   90.00
_cell.angle_gamma   90.00
#
_symmetry.space_group_name_H-M   'P 1'
#
loop_
_entity.id
_entity.type
_entity.pdbx_description
1 polymer ?
#
loop_
_entity_poly.entity_id
_entity_poly.type
_entity_poly.pdbx_seq_one_letter_code
_entity_poly.pdbx_strand_id
1 'polypeptide(L)'
;MSEMPQTPEDVTAFLDGLAFEPSTGPQDEAALLDSLPPAGSAVMVVRSLRLPLELDQAAAVAAKAAGIPKTSWIRQAIEMALAVEAEDDQPISRAEALRALTLLRPARHVA
;
A
#
# COMPACT_ATOMS: atom_id res chain seq x y z
N MET A 1 -17.34 -7.88 -38.68
CA MET A 1 -15.94 -8.24 -39.02
C MET A 1 -15.45 -7.09 -39.87
N SER A 2 -14.50 -6.27 -39.39
CA SER A 2 -13.96 -5.20 -40.23
C SER A 2 -13.18 -5.83 -41.39
N GLU A 3 -13.58 -5.53 -42.61
CA GLU A 3 -12.78 -5.85 -43.80
C GLU A 3 -11.43 -5.13 -43.68
N MET A 4 -10.36 -5.91 -43.73
CA MET A 4 -9.00 -5.38 -43.77
C MET A 4 -8.71 -4.90 -45.19
N PRO A 5 -8.19 -3.68 -45.39
CA PRO A 5 -7.90 -3.13 -46.72
C PRO A 5 -6.94 -4.06 -47.47
N GLN A 6 -7.28 -4.38 -48.73
CA GLN A 6 -6.54 -5.36 -49.54
C GLN A 6 -5.70 -4.69 -50.64
N THR A 7 -5.97 -3.42 -50.96
CA THR A 7 -5.25 -2.66 -52.00
C THR A 7 -4.62 -1.37 -51.43
N PRO A 8 -3.59 -0.80 -52.09
CA PRO A 8 -3.00 0.48 -51.69
C PRO A 8 -4.02 1.64 -51.60
N GLU A 9 -5.00 1.65 -52.50
CA GLU A 9 -6.09 2.62 -52.52
C GLU A 9 -7.00 2.44 -51.28
N ASP A 10 -7.31 1.20 -50.90
CA ASP A 10 -8.11 0.91 -49.69
C ASP A 10 -7.37 1.33 -48.41
N VAL A 11 -6.05 1.14 -48.37
CA VAL A 11 -5.22 1.58 -47.24
C VAL A 11 -5.28 3.10 -47.11
N THR A 12 -5.21 3.82 -48.22
CA THR A 12 -5.26 5.28 -48.23
C THR A 12 -6.63 5.78 -47.74
N ALA A 13 -7.72 5.22 -48.27
CA ALA A 13 -9.07 5.55 -47.83
C ALA A 13 -9.32 5.23 -46.34
N PHE A 14 -8.74 4.12 -45.85
CA PHE A 14 -8.80 3.76 -44.43
C PHE A 14 -8.06 4.77 -43.55
N LEU A 15 -6.86 5.20 -43.94
CA LEU A 15 -6.06 6.19 -43.21
C LEU A 15 -6.73 7.58 -43.19
N ASP A 16 -7.30 8.00 -44.32
CA ASP A 16 -8.02 9.27 -44.44
C ASP A 16 -9.32 9.31 -43.61
N GLY A 17 -9.87 8.13 -43.27
CA GLY A 17 -11.03 7.98 -42.40
C GLY A 17 -10.71 7.96 -40.91
N LEU A 18 -9.43 8.03 -40.51
CA LEU A 18 -9.06 8.02 -39.10
C LEU A 18 -9.39 9.37 -38.45
N ALA A 19 -10.37 9.38 -37.57
CA ALA A 19 -10.57 10.46 -36.61
C ALA A 19 -9.74 10.17 -35.37
N PHE A 20 -8.78 11.04 -35.06
CA PHE A 20 -8.05 10.99 -33.80
C PHE A 20 -8.72 11.90 -32.79
N GLU A 21 -8.85 11.42 -31.56
CA GLU A 21 -9.12 12.31 -30.44
C GLU A 21 -8.03 13.39 -30.38
N PRO A 22 -8.40 14.66 -30.11
CA PRO A 22 -7.42 15.72 -29.98
C PRO A 22 -6.39 15.33 -28.92
N SER A 23 -5.10 15.50 -29.26
CA SER A 23 -4.01 15.30 -28.31
C SER A 23 -4.32 16.06 -27.03
N THR A 24 -4.22 15.38 -25.88
CA THR A 24 -4.32 16.01 -24.56
C THR A 24 -3.41 17.23 -24.52
N GLY A 25 -3.98 18.38 -24.16
CA GLY A 25 -3.24 19.63 -24.09
C GLY A 25 -2.34 19.67 -22.84
N PRO A 26 -1.46 20.68 -22.72
CA PRO A 26 -0.61 20.85 -21.54
C PRO A 26 -1.40 20.96 -20.23
N GLN A 27 -2.64 21.46 -20.28
CA GLN A 27 -3.54 21.55 -19.13
C GLN A 27 -4.06 20.18 -18.69
N ASP A 28 -4.34 19.28 -19.63
CA ASP A 28 -4.81 17.92 -19.35
C ASP A 28 -3.67 17.07 -18.77
N GLU A 29 -2.45 17.27 -19.25
CA GLU A 29 -1.25 16.60 -18.72
C GLU A 29 -0.96 17.04 -17.28
N ALA A 30 -1.03 18.34 -16.99
CA ALA A 30 -0.86 18.85 -15.63
C ALA A 30 -1.93 18.30 -14.68
N ALA A 31 -3.20 18.28 -15.10
CA ALA A 31 -4.29 17.71 -14.32
C ALA A 31 -4.11 16.20 -14.07
N LEU A 32 -3.58 15.47 -15.07
CA LEU A 32 -3.27 14.06 -14.92
C LEU A 32 -2.15 13.84 -13.89
N LEU A 33 -1.06 14.60 -13.96
CA LEU A 33 0.06 14.52 -13.02
C LEU A 33 -0.37 14.86 -11.59
N ASP A 34 -1.24 15.86 -11.42
CA ASP A 34 -1.81 16.24 -10.12
C ASP A 34 -2.74 15.16 -9.56
N SER A 35 -3.34 14.32 -10.41
CA SER A 35 -4.17 13.20 -9.98
C SER A 35 -3.36 11.98 -9.52
N LEU A 36 -2.07 11.93 -9.84
CA LEU A 36 -1.21 10.83 -9.42
C LEU A 36 -0.93 10.92 -7.91
N PRO A 37 -0.74 9.77 -7.24
CA PRO A 37 -0.22 9.78 -5.87
C PRO A 37 1.11 10.53 -5.80
N PRO A 38 1.42 11.22 -4.69
CA PRO A 38 2.69 11.88 -4.49
C PRO A 38 3.88 10.98 -4.81
N ALA A 39 4.94 11.53 -5.38
CA ALA A 39 6.17 10.78 -5.64
C ALA A 39 6.68 10.12 -4.33
N GLY A 40 7.02 8.83 -4.41
CA GLY A 40 7.42 8.04 -3.24
C GLY A 40 6.26 7.43 -2.44
N SER A 41 5.01 7.60 -2.90
CA SER A 41 3.87 6.86 -2.32
C SER A 41 4.11 5.36 -2.38
N ALA A 42 3.80 4.66 -1.29
CA ALA A 42 3.96 3.21 -1.21
C ALA A 42 3.08 2.50 -2.26
N VAL A 43 3.69 1.63 -3.07
CA VAL A 43 2.97 0.76 -3.99
C VAL A 43 2.33 -0.37 -3.20
N MET A 44 1.01 -0.34 -3.09
CA MET A 44 0.25 -1.34 -2.34
C MET A 44 -0.26 -2.44 -3.29
N VAL A 45 -0.10 -3.70 -2.91
CA VAL A 45 -0.62 -4.85 -3.68
C VAL A 45 -1.79 -5.49 -2.92
N VAL A 46 -2.93 -5.64 -3.61
CA VAL A 46 -4.09 -6.35 -3.06
C VAL A 46 -3.84 -7.86 -3.10
N ARG A 47 -4.08 -8.54 -1.98
CA ARG A 47 -3.94 -10.00 -1.85
C ARG A 47 -5.17 -10.59 -1.16
N SER A 48 -5.66 -11.72 -1.65
CA SER A 48 -6.66 -12.53 -0.93
C SER A 48 -5.96 -13.54 -0.04
N LEU A 49 -6.28 -13.53 1.25
CA LEU A 49 -5.73 -14.43 2.26
C LEU A 49 -6.89 -15.15 2.97
N ARG A 50 -6.75 -16.46 3.20
CA ARG A 50 -7.67 -17.21 4.06
C ARG A 50 -7.12 -17.16 5.48
N LEU A 51 -7.94 -16.69 6.42
CA LEU A 51 -7.62 -16.67 7.85
C LEU A 51 -8.61 -17.55 8.60
N PRO A 52 -8.17 -18.24 9.67
CA PRO A 52 -9.09 -18.81 10.65
C PRO A 52 -10.06 -17.73 11.17
N LEU A 53 -11.30 -18.12 11.43
CA LEU A 53 -12.36 -17.20 11.87
C LEU A 53 -11.96 -16.46 13.15
N GLU A 54 -11.36 -17.19 14.09
CA GLU A 54 -10.97 -16.68 15.40
C GLU A 54 -9.85 -15.64 15.27
N LEU A 55 -8.90 -15.88 14.35
CA LEU A 55 -7.81 -14.94 14.07
C LEU A 55 -8.35 -13.66 13.43
N ASP A 56 -9.27 -13.80 12.48
CA ASP A 56 -9.93 -12.67 11.81
C ASP A 56 -10.70 -11.78 12.82
N GLN A 57 -11.40 -12.41 13.78
CA GLN A 57 -12.10 -11.71 14.85
C GLN A 57 -11.13 -11.03 15.82
N ALA A 58 -10.05 -11.71 16.23
CA ALA A 58 -9.04 -11.15 17.12
C ALA A 58 -8.39 -9.89 16.51
N ALA A 59 -8.05 -9.94 15.21
CA ALA A 59 -7.52 -8.78 14.49
C ALA A 59 -8.53 -7.61 14.44
N ALA A 60 -9.83 -7.91 14.28
CA ALA A 60 -10.87 -6.87 14.30
C ALA A 60 -10.99 -6.19 15.67
N VAL A 61 -10.94 -6.97 16.76
CA VAL A 61 -10.97 -6.44 18.13
C VAL A 61 -9.74 -5.58 18.41
N ALA A 62 -8.55 -6.06 18.04
CA ALA A 62 -7.31 -5.33 18.25
C ALA A 62 -7.25 -4.02 17.45
N ALA A 63 -7.68 -4.05 16.19
CA ALA A 63 -7.78 -2.84 15.36
C ALA A 63 -8.75 -1.81 15.93
N LYS A 64 -9.92 -2.27 16.42
CA LYS A 64 -10.90 -1.41 17.09
C LYS A 64 -10.32 -0.78 18.36
N ALA A 65 -9.60 -1.54 19.17
CA ALA A 65 -8.94 -1.03 20.38
C ALA A 65 -7.85 0.02 20.05
N ALA A 66 -7.15 -0.16 18.93
CA ALA A 66 -6.15 0.78 18.43
C ALA A 66 -6.75 1.99 17.67
N GLY A 67 -8.06 2.01 17.41
CA GLY A 67 -8.74 3.10 16.69
C GLY A 67 -8.37 3.20 15.21
N ILE A 68 -7.89 2.11 14.58
CA ILE A 68 -7.44 2.09 13.19
C ILE A 68 -8.19 1.03 12.36
N PRO A 69 -8.21 1.16 11.01
CA PRO A 69 -8.77 0.13 10.15
C PRO A 69 -8.09 -1.23 10.35
N LYS A 70 -8.88 -2.31 10.29
CA LYS A 70 -8.38 -3.69 10.45
C LYS A 70 -7.25 -4.04 9.49
N THR A 71 -7.32 -3.60 8.24
CA THR A 71 -6.27 -3.83 7.23
C THR A 71 -4.96 -3.10 7.58
N SER A 72 -5.05 -1.89 8.13
CA SER A 72 -3.89 -1.15 8.63
C SER A 72 -3.26 -1.86 9.82
N TRP A 73 -4.08 -2.35 10.75
CA TRP A 73 -3.60 -3.10 11.92
C TRP A 73 -2.89 -4.39 11.51
N ILE A 74 -3.49 -5.19 10.61
CA ILE A 74 -2.88 -6.42 10.09
C ILE A 74 -1.54 -6.12 9.43
N ARG A 75 -1.46 -5.06 8.62
CA ARG A 75 -0.22 -4.64 7.97
C ARG A 75 0.87 -4.29 9.00
N GLN A 76 0.56 -3.44 9.97
CA GLN A 76 1.50 -3.05 11.03
C GLN A 76 1.98 -4.26 11.84
N ALA A 77 1.09 -5.21 12.14
CA ALA A 77 1.46 -6.43 12.84
C ALA A 77 2.46 -7.27 12.03
N ILE A 78 2.28 -7.38 10.70
CA ILE A 78 3.21 -8.06 9.80
C ILE A 78 4.55 -7.31 9.72
N GLU A 79 4.52 -5.99 9.52
CA GLU A 79 5.73 -5.15 9.48
C GLU A 79 6.55 -5.28 10.76
N MET A 80 5.89 -5.25 11.93
CA MET A 80 6.54 -5.42 13.23
C MET A 80 7.14 -6.82 13.38
N ALA A 81 6.44 -7.87 12.97
CA ALA A 81 6.96 -9.23 13.02
C ALA A 81 8.22 -9.39 12.13
N LEU A 82 8.19 -8.82 10.92
CA LEU A 82 9.34 -8.85 10.01
C LEU A 82 10.52 -8.01 10.51
N ALA A 83 10.26 -6.87 11.16
CA ALA A 83 11.32 -6.05 11.76
C ALA A 83 12.03 -6.79 12.90
N VAL A 84 11.27 -7.49 13.76
CA VAL A 84 11.84 -8.34 14.83
C VAL A 84 12.70 -9.47 14.25
N GLU A 85 12.28 -10.10 13.15
CA GLU A 85 13.07 -11.13 12.48
C GLU A 85 14.36 -10.58 11.84
N ALA A 86 14.33 -9.34 11.32
CA ALA A 86 15.44 -8.75 10.59
C ALA A 86 16.59 -8.24 11.47
N GLU A 87 16.31 -7.84 12.72
CA GLU A 87 17.30 -7.22 13.61
C GLU A 87 18.09 -8.24 14.47
N ASP A 88 17.86 -9.56 14.31
CA ASP A 88 18.37 -10.61 15.23
C ASP A 88 18.01 -10.33 16.71
N ASP A 89 17.07 -9.40 16.94
CA ASP A 89 16.65 -8.95 18.26
C ASP A 89 15.57 -9.93 18.74
N GLN A 90 16.01 -10.97 19.46
CA GLN A 90 15.08 -11.96 19.99
C GLN A 90 14.01 -11.24 20.83
N PRO A 91 12.72 -11.46 20.57
CA PRO A 91 11.67 -10.80 21.32
C PRO A 91 11.80 -11.17 22.80
N ILE A 92 12.15 -10.17 23.62
CA ILE A 92 12.26 -10.38 25.06
C ILE A 92 10.86 -10.55 25.66
N SER A 93 10.72 -11.49 26.60
CA SER A 93 9.43 -11.73 27.25
C SER A 93 8.95 -10.47 28.00
N ARG A 94 7.63 -10.29 28.15
CA ARG A 94 7.06 -9.18 28.94
C ARG A 94 7.63 -9.11 30.36
N ALA A 95 7.92 -10.25 30.97
CA ALA A 95 8.54 -10.31 32.29
C ALA A 95 9.98 -9.78 32.28
N GLU A 96 10.75 -10.10 31.23
CA GLU A 96 12.11 -9.57 31.02
C GLU A 96 12.08 -8.06 30.81
N ALA A 97 11.15 -7.57 30.01
CA ALA A 97 10.96 -6.14 29.76
C ALA A 97 10.63 -5.40 31.07
N LEU A 98 9.73 -5.94 31.90
CA LEU A 98 9.42 -5.35 33.21
C LEU A 98 10.62 -5.37 34.16
N ARG A 99 11.38 -6.46 34.20
CA ARG A 99 12.64 -6.51 34.98
C ARG A 99 13.62 -5.43 34.52
N ALA A 100 13.86 -5.31 33.22
CA ALA A 100 14.75 -4.30 32.67
C ALA A 100 14.29 -2.87 33.02
N LEU A 101 12.99 -2.59 32.91
CA LEU A 101 12.42 -1.29 33.29
C LEU A 101 12.60 -0.97 34.78
N THR A 102 12.54 -1.97 35.67
CA THR A 102 12.78 -1.74 37.11
C THR A 102 14.25 -1.43 37.44
N LEU A 103 15.19 -1.80 36.55
CA LEU A 103 16.62 -1.49 36.72
C LEU A 103 16.97 -0.07 36.27
N LEU A 104 16.11 0.58 35.49
CA LEU A 104 16.27 1.98 35.10
C LEU A 104 15.77 2.87 36.24
N ARG A 105 16.69 3.55 36.93
CA ARG A 105 16.33 4.59 37.91
C ARG A 105 15.60 5.72 37.17
N PRO A 106 14.48 6.26 37.70
CA PRO A 106 13.86 7.42 37.11
C PRO A 106 14.87 8.58 37.11
N ALA A 107 15.13 9.14 35.93
CA ALA A 107 15.89 10.37 35.80
C ALA A 107 15.14 11.44 36.60
N ARG A 108 15.75 11.93 37.69
CA ARG A 108 15.18 13.05 38.47
C ARG A 108 14.98 14.21 37.51
N HIS A 109 13.73 14.64 37.37
CA HIS A 109 13.39 15.90 36.74
C HIS A 109 14.15 16.99 37.49
N VAL A 110 15.15 17.60 36.83
CA VAL A 110 15.78 18.84 37.31
C VAL A 110 14.91 19.97 36.79
N ALA A 111 14.35 20.73 37.74
CA ALA A 111 13.58 21.94 37.51
C ALA A 111 14.47 23.08 37.01
#